data_AF-A0A2E3WQ41-F1
#
_entry.id   AF-A0A2E3WQ41-F1
#
_cell.length_a   1.000
_cell.length_b   1.000
_cell.length_c   1.000
_cell.angle_alpha   90.00
_cell.angle_beta   90.00
_cell.angle_gamma   90.00
#
_symmetry.space_group_name_H-M   'P 1'
#
loop_
_entity.id
_entity.type
_entity.pdbx_description
1 polymer ?
#
loop_
_entity_poly.entity_id
_entity_poly.type
_entity_poly.pdbx_seq_one_letter_code
_entity_poly.pdbx_strand_id
1 'polypeptide(L)'
;MAEYEEIGAFSEEEKLAAQMAERFVFDHAAMRDDEEFWKRVKEVFSDQQILELLTLIGFCLGIGRVLAILDVANDCPVNLTSDPSEDPSFYSHG
;
A
#
# COMPACT_ATOMS: atom_id res chain seq x y z
N MET A 1 -9.88 -11.67 -7.35
CA MET A 1 -9.77 -10.23 -7.67
C MET A 1 -9.46 -9.52 -6.38
N ALA A 2 -8.51 -8.60 -6.43
CA ALA A 2 -8.12 -7.86 -5.24
C ALA A 2 -9.23 -6.86 -4.91
N GLU A 3 -9.46 -6.60 -3.62
CA GLU A 3 -10.60 -5.79 -3.17
C GLU A 3 -10.62 -4.38 -3.80
N TYR A 4 -9.44 -3.79 -4.06
CA TYR A 4 -9.31 -2.49 -4.70
C TYR A 4 -9.79 -2.44 -6.16
N GLU A 5 -9.92 -3.58 -6.85
CA GLU A 5 -10.40 -3.63 -8.23
C GLU A 5 -11.90 -3.33 -8.31
N GLU A 6 -12.65 -3.66 -7.25
CA GLU A 6 -14.10 -3.53 -7.17
C GLU A 6 -14.55 -2.28 -6.40
N ILE A 7 -13.64 -1.63 -5.68
CA ILE A 7 -13.91 -0.37 -4.98
C ILE A 7 -14.16 0.73 -6.02
N GLY A 8 -15.44 1.08 -6.23
CA GLY A 8 -15.86 2.15 -7.13
C GLY A 8 -15.42 3.55 -6.69
N ALA A 9 -14.86 3.70 -5.49
CA ALA A 9 -14.31 4.96 -5.00
C ALA A 9 -12.91 5.26 -5.58
N PHE A 10 -12.20 4.26 -6.10
CA PHE A 10 -10.89 4.47 -6.70
C PHE A 10 -10.98 4.80 -8.18
N SER A 11 -10.19 5.78 -8.59
CA SER A 11 -9.94 6.07 -9.98
C SER A 11 -9.15 4.94 -10.64
N GLU A 12 -9.09 4.91 -11.97
CA GLU A 12 -8.32 3.89 -12.70
C GLU A 12 -6.81 4.01 -12.41
N GLU A 13 -6.32 5.23 -12.18
CA GLU A 13 -4.96 5.51 -11.77
C GLU A 13 -4.65 4.94 -10.38
N GLU A 14 -5.57 5.12 -9.42
CA GLU A 14 -5.45 4.60 -8.06
C GLU A 14 -5.46 3.06 -8.03
N LYS A 15 -6.34 2.44 -8.84
CA LYS A 15 -6.35 0.98 -9.00
C LYS A 15 -5.05 0.46 -9.62
N LEU A 16 -4.49 1.18 -10.59
CA LEU A 16 -3.23 0.79 -11.22
C LEU A 16 -2.04 0.93 -10.27
N ALA A 17 -2.04 1.95 -9.41
CA ALA A 17 -1.06 2.10 -8.34
C ALA A 17 -1.16 0.96 -7.30
N ALA A 18 -2.38 0.57 -6.92
CA ALA A 18 -2.62 -0.56 -6.02
C ALA A 18 -2.15 -1.89 -6.64
N GLN A 19 -2.43 -2.13 -7.93
CA GLN A 19 -1.93 -3.28 -8.68
C GLN A 19 -0.38 -3.28 -8.74
N MET A 20 0.25 -2.12 -8.92
CA MET A 20 1.71 -2.02 -8.89
C MET A 20 2.27 -2.41 -7.53
N ALA A 21 1.64 -1.98 -6.43
CA ALA A 21 2.05 -2.34 -5.08
C ALA A 21 1.91 -3.83 -4.79
N GLU A 22 0.76 -4.43 -5.14
CA GLU A 22 0.52 -5.87 -4.96
C GLU A 22 1.56 -6.70 -5.72
N ARG A 23 1.75 -6.41 -7.01
CA ARG A 23 2.71 -7.15 -7.83
C ARG A 23 4.14 -6.94 -7.36
N PHE A 24 4.51 -5.74 -6.90
CA PHE A 24 5.84 -5.50 -6.35
C PHE A 24 6.11 -6.39 -5.12
N VAL A 25 5.12 -6.58 -4.25
CA VAL A 25 5.27 -7.39 -3.04
C VAL A 25 5.32 -8.88 -3.36
N PHE A 26 4.45 -9.36 -4.25
CA PHE A 26 4.22 -10.80 -4.43
C PHE A 26 4.85 -11.40 -5.70
N ASP A 27 5.14 -10.60 -6.73
CA ASP A 27 5.58 -11.10 -8.04
C ASP A 27 6.45 -10.10 -8.85
N HIS A 28 7.36 -9.39 -8.17
CA HIS A 28 8.21 -8.36 -8.80
C HIS A 28 9.11 -8.89 -9.93
N ALA A 29 9.45 -10.18 -9.91
CA ALA A 29 10.28 -10.78 -10.94
C ALA A 29 9.52 -10.87 -12.28
N ALA A 30 8.25 -11.30 -12.26
CA ALA A 30 7.43 -11.38 -13.45
C ALA A 30 7.02 -10.01 -13.98
N MET A 31 6.91 -9.00 -13.12
CA MET A 31 6.64 -7.62 -13.54
C MET A 31 7.65 -7.11 -14.57
N ARG A 32 8.94 -7.48 -14.45
CA ARG A 32 10.00 -6.98 -15.35
C ARG A 32 9.67 -7.23 -16.82
N ASP A 33 9.10 -8.39 -17.12
CA ASP A 33 8.91 -8.88 -18.49
C ASP A 33 7.44 -8.70 -18.96
N ASP A 34 6.59 -7.99 -18.21
CA ASP A 34 5.18 -7.75 -18.53
C ASP A 34 4.96 -6.44 -19.30
N GLU A 35 5.07 -6.51 -20.62
CA GLU A 35 4.94 -5.35 -21.51
C GLU A 35 3.54 -4.72 -21.49
N GLU A 36 2.47 -5.51 -21.36
CA GLU A 36 1.09 -5.01 -21.36
C GLU A 36 0.79 -4.18 -20.11
N PHE A 37 1.29 -4.63 -18.95
CA PHE A 37 1.22 -3.87 -17.72
C PHE A 37 1.98 -2.55 -17.82
N TRP A 38 3.25 -2.58 -18.27
CA TRP A 38 4.05 -1.36 -18.38
C TRP A 38 3.49 -0.36 -19.38
N LYS A 39 2.84 -0.85 -20.45
CA LYS A 39 2.12 0.01 -21.39
C LYS A 39 1.01 0.79 -20.68
N ARG A 40 0.12 0.10 -19.95
CA ARG A 40 -0.97 0.74 -19.19
C ARG A 40 -0.42 1.72 -18.14
N VAL A 41 0.65 1.35 -17.45
CA VAL A 41 1.30 2.22 -16.45
C VAL A 41 1.82 3.51 -17.08
N LYS A 42 2.50 3.42 -18.23
CA LYS A 42 3.08 4.59 -18.93
C LYS A 42 2.06 5.47 -19.63
N GLU A 43 0.84 5.00 -19.84
CA GLU A 43 -0.28 5.83 -20.32
C GLU A 43 -0.77 6.80 -19.24
N VAL A 44 -0.52 6.49 -17.96
CA VAL A 44 -1.05 7.21 -16.79
C VAL A 44 0.03 7.92 -15.99
N PHE A 45 1.19 7.29 -15.81
CA PHE A 45 2.28 7.78 -14.99
C PHE A 45 3.50 8.12 -15.84
N SER A 46 4.13 9.26 -15.54
CA SER A 46 5.46 9.58 -16.07
C SER A 46 6.54 8.66 -15.49
N ASP A 47 7.67 8.53 -16.17
CA ASP A 47 8.81 7.73 -15.68
C ASP A 47 9.28 8.16 -14.27
N GLN A 48 9.20 9.45 -13.95
CA GLN A 48 9.50 9.97 -12.62
C GLN A 48 8.49 9.47 -11.58
N GLN A 49 7.19 9.55 -11.87
CA GLN A 49 6.14 9.06 -10.97
C GLN A 49 6.23 7.55 -10.75
N ILE A 50 6.59 6.77 -11.79
CA ILE A 50 6.81 5.33 -11.68
C ILE A 50 7.96 5.04 -10.70
N LEU A 51 9.09 5.74 -10.84
CA LEU A 51 10.23 5.60 -9.95
C LEU A 51 9.86 5.96 -8.50
N GLU A 52 9.19 7.09 -8.31
CA GLU A 52 8.75 7.56 -6.99
C GLU A 52 7.78 6.58 -6.34
N LEU A 53 6.80 6.07 -7.09
CA LEU A 53 5.81 5.11 -6.60
C LEU A 53 6.46 3.79 -6.19
N LEU A 54 7.30 3.20 -7.04
CA LEU A 54 8.01 1.96 -6.71
C LEU A 54 8.95 2.14 -5.51
N THR A 55 9.61 3.30 -5.40
CA THR A 55 10.47 3.63 -4.27
C THR A 55 9.66 3.72 -2.98
N LEU A 56 8.51 4.39 -3.01
CA LEU A 56 7.61 4.51 -1.87
C LEU A 56 7.08 3.15 -1.42
N ILE A 57 6.64 2.31 -2.37
CA ILE A 57 6.19 0.94 -2.10
C ILE A 57 7.30 0.13 -1.43
N GLY A 58 8.51 0.17 -1.99
CA GLY A 58 9.67 -0.52 -1.43
C GLY A 58 10.04 -0.03 -0.03
N PHE A 59 9.99 1.28 0.21
CA PHE A 59 10.19 1.88 1.51
C PHE A 59 9.16 1.39 2.53
N CYS A 60 7.86 1.49 2.23
CA CYS A 60 6.79 1.06 3.11
C CYS A 60 6.90 -0.43 3.47
N LEU A 61 7.17 -1.30 2.47
CA LEU A 61 7.39 -2.72 2.70
C LEU A 61 8.61 -2.99 3.59
N GLY A 62 9.71 -2.29 3.34
CA GLY A 62 10.93 -2.40 4.13
C GLY A 62 10.72 -1.98 5.58
N ILE A 63 10.08 -0.83 5.81
CA ILE A 63 9.76 -0.33 7.15
C ILE A 63 8.81 -1.28 7.87
N GLY A 64 7.74 -1.76 7.23
CA GLY A 64 6.83 -2.73 7.84
C GLY A 64 7.55 -3.99 8.33
N ARG A 65 8.52 -4.50 7.55
CA ARG A 65 9.36 -5.64 7.97
C ARG A 65 10.28 -5.30 9.14
N VAL A 66 10.89 -4.12 9.15
CA VAL A 66 11.72 -3.65 10.27
C VAL A 66 10.90 -3.57 11.56
N LEU A 67 9.70 -2.97 11.49
CA LEU A 67 8.80 -2.85 12.64
C LEU A 67 8.35 -4.21 13.18
N ALA A 68 8.06 -5.15 12.27
CA ALA A 68 7.71 -6.52 12.64
C ALA A 68 8.88 -7.26 13.31
N ILE A 69 10.12 -7.11 12.80
CA ILE A 69 11.33 -7.71 13.40
C ILE A 69 11.57 -7.21 14.82
N LEU A 70 11.34 -5.92 15.04
CA LEU A 70 11.56 -5.27 16.33
C LEU A 70 10.41 -5.48 17.32
N ASP A 71 9.32 -6.15 16.92
CA ASP A 71 8.08 -6.27 17.68
C ASP A 71 7.53 -4.90 18.13
N VAL A 72 7.76 -3.87 17.31
CA VAL A 72 7.28 -2.49 17.53
C VAL A 72 5.91 -2.28 16.94
N ALA A 73 5.51 -3.12 15.97
CA ALA A 73 4.15 -3.18 15.44
C ALA A 73 3.21 -3.87 16.45
N ASN A 74 3.14 -3.31 17.67
CA ASN A 74 2.15 -3.66 18.66
C ASN A 74 1.02 -2.63 18.52
N ASP A 75 -0.23 -3.08 18.43
CA ASP A 75 -1.42 -2.29 18.17
C ASP A 75 -1.37 -0.90 18.84
N CYS A 76 -0.92 0.12 18.10
CA CYS A 76 -1.38 1.46 18.40
C CYS A 76 -2.84 1.43 17.96
N PRO A 77 -3.83 1.56 18.88
CA PRO A 77 -5.19 1.71 18.45
C PRO A 77 -5.24 2.94 17.56
N VAL A 78 -5.40 2.70 16.26
CA VAL A 78 -5.78 3.77 15.34
C VAL A 78 -7.12 4.21 15.84
N ASN A 79 -7.19 5.42 16.39
CA ASN A 79 -8.43 5.95 16.91
C ASN A 79 -9.41 6.06 15.73
N LEU A 80 -10.31 5.08 15.63
CA LEU A 80 -11.28 4.94 14.54
C LEU A 80 -12.43 5.95 14.69
N THR A 81 -12.41 6.73 15.77
CA THR A 81 -13.38 7.77 16.08
C THR A 81 -12.67 9.12 16.27
N SER A 82 -13.36 10.19 15.91
CA SER A 82 -12.91 11.56 16.13
C SER A 82 -13.01 11.96 17.61
N ASP A 83 -13.74 11.19 18.42
CA ASP A 83 -13.96 11.42 19.85
C ASP A 83 -13.19 10.36 20.68
N PRO A 84 -12.09 10.75 21.35
CA PRO A 84 -11.29 9.84 22.16
C PRO A 84 -12.07 9.14 23.29
N SER A 85 -13.23 9.67 23.69
CA SER A 85 -14.07 9.09 24.75
C SER A 85 -14.92 7.90 24.27
N GLU A 86 -15.07 7.72 22.96
CA GLU A 86 -15.78 6.59 22.35
C GLU A 86 -14.84 5.44 21.94
N ASP A 87 -13.53 5.61 22.11
CA ASP A 87 -12.55 4.57 21.81
C ASP A 87 -12.48 3.54 22.97
N PRO A 88 -12.88 2.27 22.74
CA PRO A 88 -12.86 1.23 23.78
C PRO A 88 -11.45 0.84 24.25
N SER A 89 -10.40 1.26 23.53
CA SER A 89 -8.99 1.04 23.90
C SER A 89 -8.44 2.10 24.87
N PHE A 90 -9.16 3.20 25.10
CA PHE A 90 -8.69 4.33 25.91
C PHE A 90 -8.34 3.96 27.36
N TYR A 91 -8.93 2.88 27.89
CA TYR A 91 -8.74 2.45 29.29
C TYR A 91 -7.90 1.17 29.47
N SER A 92 -7.34 0.58 28.40
CA SER A 92 -6.67 -0.72 28.48
C SER A 92 -5.16 -0.65 28.78
N HIS A 93 -4.56 0.54 28.86
CA HIS A 93 -3.15 0.69 29.21
C HIS A 93 -2.97 1.02 30.70
N GLY A 94 -2.85 -0.03 31.51
CA GLY A 94 -2.23 0.01 32.85
C GLY A 94 -0.76 -0.37 32.80
#